data_AF-A0A0K2T8N5-F1
#
_entry.id   AF-A0A0K2T8N5-F1
#
_cell.length_a   1.000
_cell.length_b   1.000
_cell.length_c   1.000
_cell.angle_alpha   90.00
_cell.angle_beta   90.00
_cell.angle_gamma   90.00
#
_symmetry.space_group_name_H-M   'P 1'
#
loop_
_entity.id
_entity.type
_entity.pdbx_description
1 polymer ?
#
loop_
_entity_poly.entity_id
_entity_poly.type
_entity_poly.pdbx_seq_one_letter_code
_entity_poly.pdbx_strand_id
1 'polypeptide(L)'
;MVHACAIQYVELPILADYINCMTKISEDPINAGKTCSESLSLPWTKIQKCVSTLEGEILLAQYGEITHALTPKLTSVPTVELNGSQDNQDALINDLKGSVCSAYTGVKPSACT
;
A
#
# COMPACT_ATOMS: atom_id res chain seq x y z
N MET A 1 4.98 -10.17 -2.74
CA MET A 1 5.56 -9.83 -4.06
C MET A 1 4.59 -9.13 -4.99
N VAL A 2 3.35 -9.63 -5.20
CA VAL A 2 2.41 -9.00 -6.16
C VAL A 2 2.20 -7.50 -5.91
N HIS A 3 1.91 -7.09 -4.67
CA HIS A 3 1.81 -5.65 -4.34
C HIS A 3 3.11 -4.88 -4.59
N ALA A 4 4.27 -5.45 -4.28
CA ALA A 4 5.58 -4.82 -4.53
C ALA A 4 5.81 -4.55 -6.03
N CYS A 5 5.50 -5.54 -6.88
CA CYS A 5 5.55 -5.38 -8.33
C CYS A 5 4.47 -4.42 -8.85
N ALA A 6 3.26 -4.42 -8.28
CA ALA A 6 2.24 -3.48 -8.68
C ALA A 6 2.66 -2.03 -8.42
N ILE A 7 3.30 -1.75 -7.28
CA ILE A 7 3.87 -0.42 -6.98
C ILE A 7 4.91 0.01 -8.04
N GLN A 8 5.69 -0.93 -8.57
CA GLN A 8 6.69 -0.65 -9.60
C GLN A 8 6.10 -0.32 -10.98
N TYR A 9 4.90 -0.81 -11.30
CA TYR A 9 4.34 -0.78 -12.66
C TYR A 9 2.99 -0.08 -12.81
N VAL A 10 2.36 0.33 -11.72
CA VAL A 10 1.03 0.94 -11.69
C VAL A 10 1.09 2.24 -10.90
N GLU A 11 0.61 3.31 -11.52
CA GLU A 11 0.57 4.64 -10.92
C GLU A 11 -0.66 4.83 -10.03
N LEU A 12 -0.56 5.76 -9.08
CA LEU A 12 -1.72 6.27 -8.36
C LEU A 12 -2.62 7.09 -9.31
N PRO A 13 -3.96 7.07 -9.13
CA PRO A 13 -4.69 6.43 -8.04
C PRO A 13 -5.01 4.94 -8.26
N ILE A 14 -4.89 4.44 -9.50
CA ILE A 14 -5.34 3.08 -9.87
C ILE A 14 -4.63 1.99 -9.06
N LEU A 15 -3.37 2.22 -8.66
CA LEU A 15 -2.63 1.34 -7.75
C LEU A 15 -3.39 1.11 -6.42
N ALA A 16 -4.00 2.15 -5.85
CA ALA A 16 -4.75 2.02 -4.60
C ALA A 16 -6.01 1.17 -4.78
N ASP A 17 -6.71 1.34 -5.90
CA ASP A 17 -7.87 0.52 -6.25
C ASP A 17 -7.48 -0.94 -6.45
N TYR A 18 -6.32 -1.19 -7.07
CA TYR A 18 -5.77 -2.53 -7.28
C TYR A 18 -5.45 -3.25 -5.97
N ILE A 19 -4.72 -2.60 -5.06
CA ILE A 19 -4.39 -3.15 -3.73
C ILE A 19 -5.67 -3.39 -2.91
N ASN A 20 -6.62 -2.45 -2.94
CA ASN A 20 -7.89 -2.57 -2.24
C ASN A 20 -8.74 -3.73 -2.80
N CYS A 21 -8.75 -3.92 -4.12
CA CYS A 21 -9.40 -5.05 -4.76
C CYS A 21 -8.78 -6.37 -4.27
N MET A 22 -7.46 -6.51 -4.30
CA MET A 22 -6.78 -7.74 -3.89
C MET A 22 -7.04 -8.08 -2.42
N THR A 23 -7.06 -7.06 -1.55
CA THR A 23 -7.27 -7.24 -0.10
C THR A 23 -8.68 -7.77 0.24
N LYS A 24 -9.65 -7.63 -0.67
CA LYS A 24 -11.01 -8.16 -0.51
C LYS A 24 -11.16 -9.62 -0.96
N ILE A 25 -10.15 -10.19 -1.61
CA ILE A 25 -10.20 -11.53 -2.17
C ILE A 25 -9.43 -12.49 -1.25
N SER A 26 -10.09 -13.55 -0.78
CA SER A 26 -9.49 -14.59 0.08
C SER A 26 -8.88 -15.75 -0.72
N GLU A 27 -8.33 -15.47 -1.90
CA GLU A 27 -7.65 -16.44 -2.78
C GLU A 27 -6.12 -16.29 -2.67
N ASP A 28 -5.36 -17.13 -3.38
CA ASP A 28 -3.92 -16.93 -3.46
C ASP A 28 -3.58 -15.58 -4.13
N PRO A 29 -2.45 -14.94 -3.76
CA PRO A 29 -2.10 -13.61 -4.25
C PRO A 29 -1.96 -13.51 -5.78
N ILE A 30 -1.64 -14.61 -6.47
CA ILE A 30 -1.46 -14.60 -7.94
C ILE A 30 -2.82 -14.52 -8.62
N ASN A 31 -3.78 -15.35 -8.22
CA ASN A 31 -5.14 -15.30 -8.74
C ASN A 31 -5.84 -14.00 -8.37
N ALA A 32 -5.74 -13.54 -7.13
CA ALA A 32 -6.27 -12.24 -6.72
C ALA A 32 -5.68 -11.08 -7.55
N GLY A 33 -4.36 -11.11 -7.79
CA GLY A 33 -3.68 -10.10 -8.60
C GLY A 33 -4.12 -10.11 -10.06
N LYS A 34 -4.30 -11.28 -10.65
CA LYS A 34 -4.83 -11.42 -12.01
C LYS A 34 -6.26 -10.87 -12.12
N THR A 35 -7.15 -11.33 -11.25
CA THR A 35 -8.56 -10.92 -11.21
C THR A 35 -8.70 -9.41 -11.05
N CYS A 36 -7.95 -8.80 -10.14
CA CYS A 36 -7.97 -7.35 -9.92
C CYS A 36 -7.29 -6.56 -11.04
N SER A 37 -6.30 -7.14 -11.72
CA SER A 37 -5.70 -6.50 -12.88
C SER A 37 -6.70 -6.45 -14.04
N GLU A 38 -7.40 -7.55 -14.28
CA GLU A 38 -8.42 -7.64 -15.34
C GLU A 38 -9.59 -6.67 -15.07
N SER A 39 -10.09 -6.60 -13.83
CA SER A 39 -11.20 -5.70 -13.47
C SER A 39 -10.85 -4.22 -13.60
N LEU A 40 -9.58 -3.86 -13.43
CA LEU A 40 -9.08 -2.48 -13.54
C LEU A 40 -8.37 -2.18 -14.86
N SER A 41 -8.41 -3.11 -15.84
CA SER A 41 -7.73 -2.97 -17.13
C SER A 41 -6.21 -2.72 -17.02
N LEU A 42 -5.57 -3.29 -16.00
CA LEU A 42 -4.13 -3.22 -15.77
C LEU A 42 -3.37 -4.33 -16.50
N PRO A 43 -2.11 -4.08 -16.91
CA PRO A 43 -1.30 -5.06 -17.63
C PRO A 43 -0.75 -6.14 -16.70
N TRP A 44 -1.58 -7.14 -16.38
CA TRP A 44 -1.21 -8.27 -15.51
C TRP A 44 0.11 -8.92 -15.92
N THR A 45 0.38 -9.05 -17.23
CA THR A 45 1.61 -9.67 -17.75
C THR A 45 2.89 -9.01 -17.26
N LYS A 46 2.90 -7.68 -17.09
CA LYS A 46 4.06 -6.96 -16.53
C LYS A 46 4.25 -7.28 -15.06
N ILE A 47 3.17 -7.22 -14.28
CA ILE A 47 3.18 -7.53 -12.85
C ILE A 47 3.60 -8.99 -12.62
N GLN A 48 3.00 -9.92 -13.37
CA GLN A 48 3.31 -11.35 -13.30
C GLN A 48 4.77 -11.64 -13.64
N LYS A 49 5.32 -11.00 -14.68
CA LYS A 49 6.74 -11.15 -15.04
C LYS A 49 7.66 -10.67 -13.92
N CYS A 50 7.36 -9.52 -13.31
CA CYS A 50 8.12 -9.05 -12.15
C CYS A 50 8.05 -10.06 -10.99
N VAL A 51 6.85 -10.59 -10.71
CA VAL A 51 6.64 -11.57 -9.63
C VAL A 51 7.39 -12.88 -9.89
N SER A 52 7.56 -13.30 -11.14
CA SER A 52 8.23 -14.56 -11.48
C SER A 52 9.74 -14.43 -11.70
N THR A 53 10.33 -13.26 -11.42
CA THR A 53 11.76 -13.00 -11.63
C THR A 53 12.41 -12.42 -10.38
N LEU A 54 13.75 -12.35 -10.41
CA LEU A 54 14.58 -11.75 -9.35
C LEU A 54 14.16 -10.30 -9.03
N GLU A 55 13.56 -9.58 -9.99
CA GLU A 55 13.05 -8.23 -9.76
C GLU A 55 12.05 -8.19 -8.60
N GLY A 56 11.07 -9.10 -8.58
CA GLY A 56 10.07 -9.15 -7.51
C GLY A 56 10.68 -9.51 -6.15
N GLU A 57 11.73 -10.34 -6.13
CA GLU A 57 12.47 -10.69 -4.91
C GLU A 57 13.27 -9.49 -4.37
N ILE A 58 13.96 -8.77 -5.26
CA ILE A 58 14.70 -7.54 -4.91
C ILE A 58 13.74 -6.49 -4.35
N LEU A 59 12.62 -6.24 -5.02
CA LEU A 59 11.62 -5.28 -4.56
C LEU A 59 11.07 -5.67 -3.18
N LEU A 60 10.74 -6.96 -2.98
CA LEU A 60 10.27 -7.42 -1.67
C LEU A 60 11.32 -7.21 -0.57
N ALA A 61 12.59 -7.54 -0.84
CA ALA A 61 13.68 -7.34 0.10
C ALA A 61 13.86 -5.86 0.44
N GLN A 62 13.81 -4.96 -0.55
CA GLN A 62 13.89 -3.52 -0.34
C GLN A 62 12.78 -2.99 0.58
N TYR A 63 11.53 -3.42 0.38
CA TYR A 63 10.44 -3.05 1.30
C TYR A 63 10.61 -3.67 2.69
N GLY A 64 11.25 -4.85 2.79
CA GLY A 64 11.67 -5.44 4.05
C GLY A 64 12.68 -4.57 4.80
N GLU A 65 13.71 -4.05 4.12
CA GLU A 65 14.69 -3.14 4.70
C GLU A 65 14.06 -1.82 5.15
N ILE A 66 13.15 -1.25 4.36
CA ILE A 66 12.38 -0.05 4.75
C ILE A 66 11.58 -0.32 6.03
N THR A 67 10.92 -1.48 6.11
CA THR A 67 10.15 -1.88 7.30
C THR A 67 11.05 -2.10 8.51
N HIS A 68 12.23 -2.71 8.31
CA HIS A 68 13.20 -2.95 9.38
C HIS A 68 13.81 -1.65 9.93
N ALA A 69 13.93 -0.63 9.09
CA ALA A 69 14.45 0.69 9.44
C ALA A 69 13.46 1.59 10.19
N LEU A 70 12.20 1.17 10.35
CA LEU A 70 11.18 1.93 11.09
C LEU A 70 11.66 2.28 12.51
N THR A 71 11.39 3.52 12.91
CA THR A 71 11.67 4.04 14.25
C THR A 71 10.43 4.75 14.79
N PRO A 72 9.74 4.18 15.81
CA PRO A 72 10.08 2.95 16.54
C PRO A 72 9.99 1.69 15.67
N LYS A 73 10.64 0.61 16.14
CA LYS A 73 10.60 -0.69 15.45
C LYS A 73 9.16 -1.19 15.37
N LEU A 74 8.84 -1.86 14.26
CA LEU A 74 7.53 -2.47 14.03
C LEU A 74 7.17 -3.47 15.14
N THR A 75 6.00 -3.30 15.75
CA THR A 75 5.46 -4.20 16.78
C THR A 75 4.21 -4.96 16.32
N SER A 76 3.41 -4.37 15.43
CA SER A 76 2.19 -4.97 14.90
C SER A 76 1.88 -4.46 13.48
N VAL A 77 0.99 -5.16 12.79
CA VAL A 77 0.42 -4.74 11.51
C VAL A 77 -1.10 -4.62 11.64
N PRO A 78 -1.75 -3.64 10.99
CA PRO A 78 -1.14 -2.54 10.22
C PRO A 78 -0.41 -1.53 11.12
N THR A 79 0.59 -0.85 10.58
CA THR A 79 1.26 0.32 11.19
C THR A 79 1.22 1.47 10.19
N VAL A 80 0.89 2.68 10.66
CA VAL A 80 0.77 3.89 9.84
C VAL A 80 1.69 4.99 10.38
N GLU A 81 2.44 5.66 9.52
CA GLU A 81 3.20 6.85 9.87
C GLU A 81 2.52 8.11 9.31
N LEU A 82 2.35 9.13 10.16
CA LEU A 82 1.93 10.47 9.76
C LEU A 82 3.02 11.47 10.13
N ASN A 83 3.58 12.16 9.13
CA ASN A 83 4.70 13.08 9.29
C ASN A 83 5.91 12.46 10.02
N GLY A 84 6.18 11.16 9.77
CA GLY A 84 7.28 10.41 10.39
C GLY A 84 7.05 9.99 11.84
N SER A 85 5.85 10.20 12.40
CA SER A 85 5.47 9.68 13.72
C SER A 85 4.54 8.48 13.60
N GLN A 86 4.76 7.50 14.47
CA GLN A 86 3.89 6.33 14.68
C GLN A 86 2.95 6.52 15.89
N ASP A 87 2.82 7.73 16.45
CA ASP A 87 1.95 7.96 17.59
C ASP A 87 0.46 7.84 17.21
N ASN A 88 -0.37 7.47 18.19
CA ASN A 88 -1.83 7.36 18.03
C ASN A 88 -2.25 6.39 16.92
N GLN A 89 -1.61 5.21 16.82
CA GLN A 89 -1.97 4.17 15.85
C GLN A 89 -3.47 3.88 15.78
N ASP A 90 -4.17 3.83 16.92
CA ASP A 90 -5.62 3.63 16.95
C ASP A 90 -6.38 4.70 16.14
N ALA A 91 -6.00 5.98 16.28
CA ALA A 91 -6.60 7.06 15.52
C ALA A 91 -6.19 7.01 14.04
N LEU A 92 -4.92 6.71 13.75
CA LEU A 92 -4.42 6.61 12.37
C LEU A 92 -5.07 5.46 11.59
N ILE A 93 -5.33 4.33 12.25
CA ILE A 93 -5.93 3.15 11.64
C ILE A 93 -7.43 3.32 11.47
N ASN A 94 -8.13 3.86 12.48
CA ASN A 94 -9.59 3.93 12.48
C ASN A 94 -10.15 5.25 11.92
N ASP A 95 -9.37 6.34 11.94
CA ASP A 95 -9.73 7.66 11.42
C ASP A 95 -8.52 8.40 10.83
N LEU A 96 -7.97 7.81 9.76
CA LEU A 96 -6.86 8.44 9.01
C LEU A 96 -7.25 9.83 8.50
N LYS A 97 -8.51 10.00 8.06
CA LYS A 97 -9.02 11.27 7.54
C LYS A 97 -8.96 12.36 8.61
N GLY A 98 -9.53 12.11 9.79
CA GLY A 98 -9.50 13.05 10.92
C GLY A 98 -8.08 13.38 11.36
N SER A 99 -7.20 12.38 11.41
CA SER A 99 -5.79 12.55 11.74
C SER A 99 -5.05 13.46 10.74
N VAL A 100 -5.21 13.21 9.43
CA VAL A 100 -4.62 14.03 8.35
C VAL A 100 -5.19 15.45 8.37
N CYS A 101 -6.51 15.60 8.48
CA CYS A 101 -7.17 16.91 8.51
C CYS A 101 -6.79 17.74 9.75
N SER A 102 -6.46 17.09 10.86
CA SER A 102 -6.00 17.75 12.09
C SER A 102 -4.54 18.19 11.98
N ALA A 103 -3.69 17.38 11.33
CA ALA A 103 -2.28 17.71 11.12
C ALA A 103 -2.06 18.75 10.01
N TYR A 104 -3.03 18.96 9.12
CA TYR A 104 -2.89 19.91 8.02
C TYR A 104 -2.96 21.36 8.49
N THR A 105 -1.88 22.11 8.25
CA THR A 105 -1.72 23.51 8.71
C THR A 105 -2.17 24.55 7.69
N GLY A 106 -2.51 24.14 6.47
CA GLY A 106 -2.99 25.03 5.41
C GLY A 106 -4.50 25.29 5.47
N VAL A 107 -5.03 25.91 4.41
CA VAL A 107 -6.48 26.11 4.24
C VAL A 107 -7.14 24.74 4.05
N LYS A 108 -7.92 24.30 5.05
CA LYS A 108 -8.53 22.98 5.05
C LYS A 108 -9.45 22.80 3.84
N PRO A 109 -9.30 21.71 3.06
CA PRO A 109 -10.23 21.38 1.99
C PRO A 109 -11.61 21.08 2.56
N SER A 110 -12.66 21.15 1.72
CA SER A 110 -14.05 20.85 2.13
C SER A 110 -14.22 19.45 2.73
N ALA A 111 -13.37 18.50 2.35
CA ALA A 111 -13.35 17.18 2.94
C ALA A 111 -12.96 17.19 4.43
N CYS A 112 -12.25 18.22 4.90
CA CYS A 112 -11.74 18.38 6.26
C CYS A 112 -12.55 19.37 7.12
N THR A 113 -13.69 19.85 6.61
CA THR A 113 -14.60 20.78 7.30
C THR A 113 -15.91 20.11 7.67
#